data_AF-A0A9J6DQC2-F1
#
_entry.id   AF-A0A9J6DQC2-F1
#
_cell.length_a   1.000
_cell.length_b   1.000
_cell.length_c   1.000
_cell.angle_alpha   90.00
_cell.angle_beta   90.00
_cell.angle_gamma   90.00
#
_symmetry.space_group_name_H-M   'P 1'
#
loop_
_entity.id
_entity.type
_entity.pdbx_description
1 polymer ?
#
loop_
_entity_poly.entity_id
_entity_poly.type
_entity_poly.pdbx_seq_one_letter_code
_entity_poly.pdbx_strand_id
1 'polypeptide(L)'
;MRAGFGLLESGCVSRKNEVNILMKNVADVVVGGLGYWCFGYGLQFSSGGGSALFNGFGFFLVDAEMQDMGRTFACFLFQLSFATTATTIVSGAMAERTNFTAYCIFSFFDTLVFCIPAGWLWASGGFLRQLGALDFAGAGCVHLLGGTSALVAAAYLGPRVGRYGSGPPPELGTQPACCRGFSHYGKLRYNALFEVL
;
A
#
# COMPACT_ATOMS: atom_id res chain seq x y z
N MET A 1 1.40 3.21 9.03
CA MET A 1 0.43 2.10 9.24
C MET A 1 1.04 0.70 9.28
N ARG A 2 2.26 0.46 8.74
CA ARG A 2 2.89 -0.87 8.59
C ARG A 2 2.85 -1.78 9.79
N ALA A 3 3.37 -1.32 10.94
CA ALA A 3 3.36 -2.13 12.15
C ALA A 3 1.94 -2.55 12.57
N GLY A 4 0.96 -1.66 12.40
CA GLY A 4 -0.44 -1.97 12.68
C GLY A 4 -1.02 -3.05 11.77
N PHE A 5 -0.71 -3.00 10.46
CA PHE A 5 -1.11 -4.05 9.52
C PHE A 5 -0.40 -5.38 9.80
N GLY A 6 0.91 -5.35 10.05
CA GLY A 6 1.66 -6.56 10.39
C GLY A 6 1.08 -7.28 11.61
N LEU A 7 0.70 -6.54 12.67
CA LEU A 7 0.05 -7.09 13.85
C LEU A 7 -1.39 -7.58 13.58
N LEU A 8 -2.14 -6.89 12.72
CA LEU A 8 -3.48 -7.32 12.31
C LEU A 8 -3.43 -8.64 11.54
N GLU A 9 -2.53 -8.74 10.57
CA GLU A 9 -2.39 -9.89 9.70
C GLU A 9 -1.82 -11.11 10.43
N SER A 10 -0.83 -10.91 11.31
CA SER A 10 -0.26 -11.97 12.16
C SER A 10 -1.32 -12.62 13.06
N GLY A 11 -2.26 -11.84 13.61
CA GLY A 11 -3.40 -12.33 14.39
C GLY A 11 -4.45 -13.08 13.55
N CYS A 12 -4.42 -12.91 12.22
CA CYS A 12 -5.36 -13.53 11.29
C CYS A 12 -4.78 -14.77 10.60
N VAL A 13 -3.52 -15.12 10.81
CA VAL A 13 -2.88 -16.32 10.26
C VAL A 13 -2.62 -17.37 11.33
N SER A 14 -2.41 -18.60 10.90
CA SER A 14 -1.94 -19.67 11.78
C SER A 14 -0.57 -19.34 12.34
N ARG A 15 -0.29 -19.80 13.56
CA ARG A 15 0.96 -19.54 14.29
C ARG A 15 2.21 -19.94 13.49
N LYS A 16 2.14 -21.01 12.69
CA LYS A 16 3.22 -21.45 11.79
C LYS A 16 3.54 -20.48 10.65
N ASN A 17 2.62 -19.59 10.30
CA ASN A 17 2.75 -18.62 9.20
C ASN A 17 2.93 -17.17 9.68
N GLU A 18 3.00 -16.95 10.99
CA GLU A 18 3.11 -15.62 11.60
C GLU A 18 4.38 -14.88 11.15
N VAL A 19 5.52 -15.57 11.14
CA VAL A 19 6.79 -14.97 10.67
C VAL A 19 6.70 -14.62 9.18
N ASN A 20 6.09 -15.48 8.36
CA ASN A 20 5.98 -15.24 6.93
C ASN A 20 5.17 -13.97 6.62
N ILE A 21 4.07 -13.71 7.34
CA ILE A 21 3.24 -12.53 7.10
C ILE A 21 3.92 -11.24 7.59
N LEU A 22 4.65 -11.29 8.70
CA LEU A 22 5.46 -10.17 9.18
C LEU A 22 6.61 -9.85 8.20
N MET A 23 7.27 -10.88 7.66
CA MET A 23 8.31 -10.70 6.64
C MET A 23 7.76 -10.05 5.36
N LYS A 24 6.52 -10.38 4.95
CA LYS A 24 5.86 -9.72 3.80
C LYS A 24 5.62 -8.23 4.05
N ASN A 25 5.20 -7.84 5.25
CA ASN A 25 5.04 -6.43 5.61
C ASN A 25 6.36 -5.66 5.53
N VAL A 26 7.47 -6.26 5.96
CA VAL A 26 8.81 -5.65 5.84
C VAL A 26 9.22 -5.58 4.37
N ALA A 27 8.98 -6.65 3.61
CA ALA A 27 9.27 -6.69 2.18
C ALA A 27 8.49 -5.62 1.39
N ASP A 28 7.25 -5.29 1.76
CA ASP A 28 6.50 -4.20 1.11
C ASP A 28 7.16 -2.84 1.29
N VAL A 29 7.69 -2.55 2.47
CA VAL A 29 8.41 -1.29 2.71
C VAL A 29 9.69 -1.24 1.90
N VAL A 30 10.43 -2.35 1.83
CA VAL A 30 11.73 -2.39 1.17
C VAL A 30 11.56 -2.47 -0.35
N VAL A 31 10.91 -3.52 -0.86
CA VAL A 31 10.78 -3.81 -2.28
C VAL A 31 9.77 -2.86 -2.94
N GLY A 32 8.58 -2.72 -2.35
CA GLY A 32 7.60 -1.74 -2.82
C GLY A 32 8.14 -0.32 -2.71
N GLY A 33 8.79 0.01 -1.59
CA GLY A 33 9.39 1.34 -1.42
C GLY A 33 10.51 1.65 -2.40
N LEU A 34 11.37 0.67 -2.73
CA LEU A 34 12.36 0.82 -3.80
C LEU A 34 11.68 1.00 -5.17
N GLY A 35 10.61 0.27 -5.47
CA GLY A 35 9.83 0.47 -6.70
C GLY A 35 9.23 1.88 -6.78
N TYR A 36 8.67 2.36 -5.67
CA TYR A 36 8.12 3.71 -5.59
C TYR A 36 9.20 4.80 -5.72
N TRP A 37 10.37 4.59 -5.12
CA TRP A 37 11.51 5.50 -5.23
C TRP A 37 12.08 5.55 -6.66
N CYS A 38 12.33 4.39 -7.27
CA CYS A 38 12.90 4.32 -8.61
C CYS A 38 11.96 4.89 -9.68
N PHE A 39 10.68 4.50 -9.63
CA PHE A 39 9.73 4.79 -10.70
C PHE A 39 8.44 5.43 -10.21
N GLY A 40 7.90 4.98 -9.08
CA GLY A 40 6.54 5.34 -8.69
C GLY A 40 6.29 6.82 -8.45
N TYR A 41 7.21 7.53 -7.77
CA TYR A 41 7.06 8.96 -7.52
C TYR A 41 7.02 9.76 -8.83
N GLY A 42 7.87 9.38 -9.79
CA GLY A 42 7.93 9.99 -11.11
C GLY A 42 6.75 9.65 -12.02
N LEU A 43 6.20 8.44 -11.88
CA LEU A 43 4.97 8.03 -12.55
C LEU A 43 3.76 8.78 -11.98
N GLN A 44 3.74 9.03 -10.67
CA GLN A 44 2.62 9.72 -10.03
C GLN A 44 2.65 11.25 -10.26
N PHE A 45 3.83 11.87 -10.28
CA PHE A 45 4.01 13.32 -10.40
C PHE A 45 4.95 13.67 -11.58
N SER A 46 4.54 14.56 -12.48
CA SER A 46 5.37 15.02 -13.61
C SER A 46 6.04 16.36 -13.34
N SER A 47 7.28 16.54 -13.83
CA SER A 47 8.02 17.82 -13.74
C SER A 47 7.76 18.80 -14.89
N GLY A 48 6.78 18.55 -15.77
CA GLY A 48 6.70 19.32 -17.02
C GLY A 48 5.34 19.41 -17.70
N GLY A 49 4.23 19.28 -16.96
CA GLY A 49 2.89 19.40 -17.56
C GLY A 49 2.55 18.31 -18.57
N GLY A 50 3.22 17.15 -18.50
CA GLY A 50 2.90 15.97 -19.30
C GLY A 50 1.43 15.55 -19.13
N SER A 51 0.87 14.92 -20.16
CA SER A 51 -0.57 14.67 -20.26
C SER A 51 -1.14 13.93 -19.05
N ALA A 52 -1.87 14.69 -18.25
CA ALA A 52 -2.90 14.38 -17.25
C ALA A 52 -3.62 13.02 -17.30
N LEU A 53 -3.70 12.40 -18.48
CA LEU A 53 -4.60 11.30 -18.79
C LEU A 53 -4.02 9.93 -18.40
N PHE A 54 -2.71 9.72 -18.41
CA PHE A 54 -2.17 8.35 -18.27
C PHE A 54 -1.00 8.12 -17.30
N ASN A 55 -0.19 9.14 -16.96
CA ASN A 55 0.73 9.18 -15.79
C ASN A 55 1.69 10.37 -15.94
N GLY A 56 2.32 10.76 -14.84
CA GLY A 56 3.48 11.64 -14.85
C GLY A 56 4.72 10.98 -15.47
N PHE A 57 5.62 11.83 -15.95
CA PHE A 57 6.94 11.46 -16.45
C PHE A 57 7.94 12.52 -15.95
N GLY A 58 9.04 12.11 -15.32
CA GLY A 58 9.98 12.97 -14.60
C GLY A 58 10.22 12.49 -13.16
N PHE A 59 11.10 13.12 -12.38
CA PHE A 59 11.36 12.79 -10.96
C PHE A 59 11.71 11.32 -10.64
N PHE A 60 12.25 10.56 -11.60
CA PHE A 60 12.79 9.23 -11.33
C PHE A 60 13.90 9.34 -10.27
N LEU A 61 13.95 8.38 -9.35
CA LEU A 61 14.85 8.40 -8.19
C LEU A 61 14.65 9.62 -7.26
N VAL A 62 13.52 10.32 -7.37
CA VAL A 62 13.20 11.54 -6.61
C VAL A 62 14.25 12.63 -6.82
N ASP A 63 14.55 12.91 -8.09
CA ASP A 63 15.47 13.97 -8.49
C ASP A 63 14.85 15.36 -8.22
N ALA A 64 15.19 15.95 -7.06
CA ALA A 64 14.61 17.20 -6.58
C ALA A 64 15.58 18.38 -6.72
N GLU A 65 15.08 19.51 -7.23
CA GLU A 65 15.85 20.75 -7.24
C GLU A 65 16.10 21.27 -5.82
N MET A 66 17.27 21.91 -5.61
CA MET A 66 17.69 22.47 -4.31
C MET A 66 16.62 23.35 -3.65
N GLN A 67 15.87 24.11 -4.44
CA GLN A 67 14.88 25.07 -3.94
C GLN A 67 13.63 24.38 -3.36
N ASP A 68 13.24 23.23 -3.91
CA ASP A 68 12.03 22.49 -3.51
C ASP A 68 12.31 21.17 -2.79
N MET A 69 13.58 20.84 -2.56
CA MET A 69 14.06 19.57 -2.02
C MET A 69 13.28 19.11 -0.77
N GLY A 70 13.07 20.00 0.20
CA GLY A 70 12.35 19.67 1.43
C GLY A 70 10.89 19.28 1.19
N ARG A 71 10.20 19.98 0.30
CA ARG A 71 8.80 19.71 -0.06
C ARG A 71 8.68 18.40 -0.83
N THR A 72 9.59 18.18 -1.78
CA THR A 72 9.60 16.96 -2.61
C THR A 72 9.85 15.72 -1.76
N PHE A 73 10.83 15.73 -0.85
CA PHE A 73 11.07 14.59 0.04
C PHE A 73 9.93 14.36 1.03
N ALA A 74 9.33 15.42 1.58
CA ALA A 74 8.17 15.28 2.46
C ALA A 74 6.97 14.65 1.71
N CYS A 75 6.69 15.12 0.50
CA CYS A 75 5.64 14.55 -0.36
C CYS A 75 5.95 13.10 -0.74
N PHE A 76 7.21 12.81 -1.10
CA PHE A 76 7.67 11.45 -1.41
C PHE A 76 7.43 10.50 -0.23
N LEU A 77 7.89 10.84 0.98
CA LEU A 77 7.71 10.00 2.17
C LEU A 77 6.23 9.79 2.51
N PHE A 78 5.41 10.83 2.36
CA PHE A 78 3.97 10.75 2.57
C PHE A 78 3.31 9.78 1.58
N GLN A 79 3.61 9.93 0.29
CA GLN A 79 3.02 9.10 -0.76
C GLN A 79 3.56 7.66 -0.75
N LEU A 80 4.84 7.48 -0.45
CA LEU A 80 5.46 6.17 -0.20
C LEU A 80 4.70 5.39 0.88
N SER A 81 4.25 6.09 1.93
CA SER A 81 3.47 5.48 3.00
C SER A 81 2.12 4.95 2.52
N PHE A 82 1.46 5.62 1.56
CA PHE A 82 0.20 5.17 0.95
C PHE A 82 0.41 4.07 -0.07
N ALA A 83 1.41 4.22 -0.93
CA ALA A 83 1.71 3.26 -1.99
C ALA A 83 1.97 1.88 -1.40
N THR A 84 2.86 1.81 -0.41
CA THR A 84 3.12 0.56 0.31
C THR A 84 1.87 0.08 1.06
N THR A 85 0.92 0.96 1.46
CA THR A 85 -0.28 0.61 2.24
C THR A 85 -1.29 -0.10 1.38
N ALA A 86 -1.48 0.36 0.14
CA ALA A 86 -2.28 -0.32 -0.85
C ALA A 86 -1.81 -1.77 -1.05
N THR A 87 -0.51 -1.98 -1.19
CA THR A 87 0.08 -3.30 -1.40
C THR A 87 -0.08 -4.25 -0.20
N THR A 88 0.09 -3.76 1.03
CA THR A 88 -0.15 -4.59 2.22
C THR A 88 -1.63 -4.94 2.44
N ILE A 89 -2.59 -4.22 1.85
CA ILE A 89 -3.99 -4.72 1.87
C ILE A 89 -4.06 -6.07 1.12
N VAL A 90 -3.24 -6.24 0.08
CA VAL A 90 -3.17 -7.47 -0.71
C VAL A 90 -2.43 -8.61 0.02
N SER A 91 -1.41 -8.32 0.85
CA SER A 91 -0.72 -9.39 1.64
C SER A 91 -1.68 -10.20 2.47
N GLY A 92 -2.62 -9.54 3.15
CA GLY A 92 -3.58 -10.20 4.03
C GLY A 92 -4.50 -11.16 3.26
N ALA A 93 -4.90 -10.77 2.05
CA ALA A 93 -5.67 -11.64 1.16
C ALA A 93 -4.82 -12.80 0.60
N MET A 94 -3.52 -12.58 0.40
CA MET A 94 -2.55 -13.56 -0.07
C MET A 94 -1.94 -14.44 1.05
N ALA A 95 -2.42 -14.32 2.28
CA ALA A 95 -1.85 -14.95 3.46
C ALA A 95 -1.83 -16.49 3.38
N GLU A 96 -0.77 -17.11 3.92
CA GLU A 96 -0.57 -18.56 4.10
C GLU A 96 -0.44 -19.41 2.81
N ARG A 97 -0.69 -18.85 1.63
CA ARG A 97 -0.76 -19.59 0.35
C ARG A 97 0.02 -18.99 -0.81
N THR A 98 0.87 -18.00 -0.53
CA THR A 98 1.68 -17.31 -1.54
C THR A 98 3.15 -17.46 -1.20
N ASN A 99 3.93 -17.90 -2.19
CA ASN A 99 5.39 -17.95 -2.12
C ASN A 99 5.96 -16.55 -1.87
N PHE A 100 6.97 -16.45 -1.00
CA PHE A 100 7.55 -15.17 -0.60
C PHE A 100 8.23 -14.43 -1.75
N THR A 101 8.98 -15.12 -2.61
CA THR A 101 9.66 -14.52 -3.76
C THR A 101 8.64 -13.98 -4.77
N ALA A 102 7.60 -14.76 -5.06
CA ALA A 102 6.51 -14.30 -5.93
C ALA A 102 5.81 -13.06 -5.34
N TYR A 103 5.65 -13.02 -4.02
CA TYR A 103 5.08 -11.87 -3.31
C TYR A 103 5.97 -10.62 -3.42
N CYS A 104 7.30 -10.74 -3.33
CA CYS A 104 8.19 -9.59 -3.51
C CYS A 104 8.07 -8.98 -4.91
N ILE A 105 7.98 -9.83 -5.95
CA ILE A 105 7.77 -9.37 -7.33
C ILE A 105 6.40 -8.69 -7.45
N PHE A 106 5.36 -9.33 -6.92
CA PHE A 106 4.03 -8.74 -6.88
C PHE A 106 4.02 -7.37 -6.19
N SER A 107 4.65 -7.25 -5.02
CA SER A 107 4.72 -6.04 -4.20
C SER A 107 5.37 -4.87 -4.95
N PHE A 108 6.46 -5.15 -5.69
CA PHE A 108 7.11 -4.17 -6.56
C PHE A 108 6.13 -3.63 -7.61
N PHE A 109 5.45 -4.51 -8.34
CA PHE A 109 4.56 -4.09 -9.44
C PHE A 109 3.27 -3.47 -8.96
N ASP A 110 2.65 -4.00 -7.89
CA ASP A 110 1.43 -3.44 -7.30
C ASP A 110 1.66 -2.02 -6.79
N THR A 111 2.85 -1.74 -6.25
CA THR A 111 3.25 -0.37 -5.89
C THR A 111 3.31 0.58 -7.10
N LEU A 112 3.71 0.09 -8.27
CA LEU A 112 3.68 0.90 -9.51
C LEU A 112 2.25 1.07 -10.03
N VAL A 113 1.42 0.04 -9.92
CA VAL A 113 0.00 0.11 -10.26
C VAL A 113 -0.72 1.16 -9.40
N PHE A 114 -0.35 1.30 -8.12
CA PHE A 114 -0.85 2.36 -7.23
C PHE A 114 -0.61 3.78 -7.77
N CYS A 115 0.52 4.02 -8.42
CA CYS A 115 0.90 5.35 -8.89
C CYS A 115 -0.08 5.91 -9.92
N ILE A 116 -0.74 5.04 -10.69
CA ILE A 116 -1.65 5.41 -11.77
C ILE A 116 -2.92 6.10 -11.24
N PRO A 117 -3.80 5.44 -10.44
CA PRO A 117 -4.98 6.09 -9.88
C PRO A 117 -4.61 7.19 -8.87
N ALA A 118 -3.48 7.08 -8.16
CA ALA A 118 -2.99 8.14 -7.30
C ALA A 118 -2.60 9.39 -8.11
N GLY A 119 -2.00 9.22 -9.29
CA GLY A 119 -1.73 10.31 -10.22
C GLY A 119 -3.01 10.96 -10.74
N TRP A 120 -4.02 10.17 -11.08
CA TRP A 120 -5.31 10.67 -11.57
C TRP A 120 -6.06 11.53 -10.53
N LEU A 121 -6.01 11.14 -9.25
CA LEU A 121 -6.75 11.81 -8.17
C LEU A 121 -5.94 12.91 -7.46
N TRP A 122 -4.64 12.70 -7.26
CA TRP A 122 -3.83 13.55 -6.37
C TRP A 122 -2.83 14.44 -7.09
N ALA A 123 -2.36 14.08 -8.29
CA ALA A 123 -1.52 14.99 -9.05
C ALA A 123 -2.33 16.21 -9.50
N SER A 124 -1.71 17.40 -9.54
CA SER A 124 -2.36 18.64 -9.99
C SER A 124 -2.92 18.51 -11.41
N GLY A 125 -2.21 17.76 -12.26
CA GLY A 125 -2.63 17.45 -13.61
C GLY A 125 -3.55 16.24 -13.73
N GLY A 126 -3.90 15.51 -12.68
CA GLY A 126 -4.68 14.26 -12.82
C GLY A 126 -6.07 14.48 -13.43
N PHE A 127 -6.48 13.64 -14.40
CA PHE A 127 -7.76 13.85 -15.08
C PHE A 127 -8.98 13.75 -14.14
N LEU A 128 -8.97 12.82 -13.16
CA LEU A 128 -10.07 12.70 -12.19
C LEU A 128 -10.15 13.95 -11.30
N ARG A 129 -8.99 14.48 -10.91
CA ARG A 129 -8.91 15.74 -10.18
C ARG A 129 -9.47 16.91 -11.01
N GLN A 130 -9.16 16.98 -12.30
CA GLN A 130 -9.68 18.02 -13.21
C GLN A 130 -11.20 17.92 -13.41
N LEU A 131 -11.77 16.72 -13.34
CA LEU A 131 -13.21 16.48 -13.34
C LEU A 131 -13.89 16.81 -12.00
N GLY A 132 -13.13 17.22 -10.98
CA GLY A 132 -13.66 17.60 -9.66
C GLY A 132 -13.79 16.44 -8.67
N ALA A 133 -13.20 15.28 -8.94
CA ALA A 133 -13.19 14.17 -7.99
C ALA A 133 -12.37 14.53 -6.74
N LEU A 134 -12.91 14.20 -5.57
CA LEU A 134 -12.27 14.43 -4.28
C LEU A 134 -11.98 13.10 -3.59
N ASP A 135 -10.71 12.83 -3.34
CA ASP A 135 -10.25 11.72 -2.51
C ASP A 135 -9.16 12.24 -1.56
N PHE A 136 -9.50 12.47 -0.30
CA PHE A 136 -8.59 13.11 0.65
C PHE A 136 -7.56 12.15 1.25
N ALA A 137 -7.97 10.91 1.53
CA ALA A 137 -7.18 9.94 2.31
C ALA A 137 -7.00 8.59 1.62
N GLY A 138 -7.46 8.44 0.38
CA GLY A 138 -7.19 7.28 -0.47
C GLY A 138 -8.31 6.25 -0.47
N ALA A 139 -9.57 6.68 -0.39
CA ALA A 139 -10.71 5.77 -0.55
C ALA A 139 -10.67 5.05 -1.92
N GLY A 140 -10.28 5.76 -2.98
CA GLY A 140 -10.10 5.23 -4.32
C GLY A 140 -8.72 4.62 -4.52
N CYS A 141 -7.67 5.45 -4.54
CA CYS A 141 -6.33 4.99 -4.93
C CYS A 141 -5.67 4.02 -3.95
N VAL A 142 -6.07 3.98 -2.68
CA VAL A 142 -5.50 3.05 -1.67
C VAL A 142 -6.47 1.90 -1.38
N HIS A 143 -7.67 2.21 -0.91
CA HIS A 143 -8.60 1.19 -0.41
C HIS A 143 -9.31 0.43 -1.53
N LEU A 144 -9.88 1.13 -2.52
CA LEU A 144 -10.53 0.46 -3.65
C LEU A 144 -9.51 -0.27 -4.52
N LEU A 145 -8.37 0.36 -4.81
CA LEU A 145 -7.29 -0.32 -5.54
C LEU A 145 -6.77 -1.54 -4.78
N GLY A 146 -6.33 -1.38 -3.53
CA GLY A 146 -5.82 -2.49 -2.72
C GLY A 146 -6.87 -3.59 -2.53
N GLY A 147 -8.15 -3.23 -2.35
CA GLY A 147 -9.25 -4.17 -2.25
C GLY A 147 -9.53 -4.94 -3.54
N THR A 148 -9.46 -4.28 -4.70
CA THR A 148 -9.64 -4.92 -6.01
C THR A 148 -8.46 -5.81 -6.37
N SER A 149 -7.22 -5.35 -6.17
CA SER A 149 -6.01 -6.19 -6.28
C SER A 149 -6.09 -7.41 -5.35
N ALA A 150 -6.53 -7.22 -4.10
CA ALA A 150 -6.71 -8.29 -3.12
C ALA A 150 -7.77 -9.31 -3.55
N LEU A 151 -8.88 -8.85 -4.13
CA LEU A 151 -9.94 -9.72 -4.64
C LEU A 151 -9.43 -10.57 -5.81
N VAL A 152 -8.78 -9.96 -6.79
CA VAL A 152 -8.21 -10.67 -7.96
C VAL A 152 -7.15 -11.67 -7.52
N ALA A 153 -6.24 -11.25 -6.64
CA ALA A 153 -5.22 -12.10 -6.05
C ALA A 153 -5.80 -13.32 -5.32
N ALA A 154 -6.81 -13.10 -4.46
CA ALA A 154 -7.46 -14.17 -3.72
C ALA A 154 -8.22 -15.14 -4.65
N ALA A 155 -8.86 -14.63 -5.70
CA ALA A 155 -9.53 -15.45 -6.70
C ALA A 155 -8.55 -16.34 -7.47
N TYR A 156 -7.39 -15.80 -7.85
CA TYR A 156 -6.35 -16.53 -8.57
C TYR A 156 -5.67 -17.60 -7.70
N LEU A 157 -5.39 -17.29 -6.43
CA LEU A 157 -4.74 -18.23 -5.50
C LEU A 157 -5.69 -19.33 -4.99
N GLY A 158 -7.01 -19.13 -5.07
CA GLY A 158 -8.01 -20.08 -4.56
C GLY A 158 -8.11 -20.11 -3.02
N PRO A 159 -9.01 -20.93 -2.45
CA PRO A 159 -9.31 -20.95 -1.02
C PRO A 159 -8.16 -21.52 -0.16
N ARG A 160 -8.12 -21.12 1.12
CA ARG A 160 -7.19 -21.70 2.11
C ARG A 160 -7.67 -23.09 2.52
N VAL A 161 -7.07 -24.11 1.91
CA VAL A 161 -7.39 -25.52 2.20
C VAL A 161 -7.18 -25.83 3.68
N GLY A 162 -8.16 -26.48 4.30
CA GLY A 162 -8.10 -26.90 5.71
C GLY A 162 -8.35 -25.78 6.74
N ARG A 163 -8.59 -24.53 6.33
CA ARG A 163 -8.85 -23.43 7.29
C ARG A 163 -10.32 -23.35 7.75
N TYR A 164 -11.25 -23.61 6.84
CA TYR A 164 -12.71 -23.50 7.08
C TYR A 164 -13.43 -24.85 6.87
N GLY A 165 -12.71 -25.95 7.10
CA GLY A 165 -13.27 -27.30 7.01
C GLY A 165 -13.96 -27.75 8.30
N SER A 166 -14.46 -28.99 8.32
CA SER A 166 -15.10 -29.63 9.48
C SER A 166 -14.13 -30.04 10.60
N GLY A 167 -12.82 -29.88 10.41
CA GLY A 167 -11.81 -30.12 11.43
C GLY A 167 -11.64 -28.93 12.40
N PRO A 168 -10.86 -29.10 13.48
CA PRO A 168 -10.55 -28.01 14.38
C PRO A 168 -9.82 -26.89 13.62
N PRO A 169 -10.18 -25.61 13.84
CA PRO A 169 -9.52 -24.50 13.17
C PRO A 169 -8.05 -24.43 13.60
N PRO A 170 -7.14 -23.99 12.70
CA PRO A 170 -5.74 -23.85 13.04
C PRO A 170 -5.54 -22.83 14.17
N GLU A 171 -4.62 -23.12 15.09
CA GLU A 171 -4.21 -22.16 16.13
C GLU A 171 -3.71 -20.87 15.49
N LEU A 172 -4.36 -19.76 15.83
CA LEU A 172 -4.01 -18.43 15.35
C LEU A 172 -2.82 -17.85 16.11
N GLY A 173 -2.13 -16.88 15.50
CA GLY A 173 -1.08 -16.10 16.16
C GLY A 173 -1.57 -15.39 17.42
N THR A 174 -0.66 -15.13 18.36
CA THR A 174 -0.97 -14.64 19.72
C THR A 174 -1.21 -13.12 19.82
N GLN A 175 -1.17 -12.39 18.71
CA GLN A 175 -1.19 -10.93 18.66
C GLN A 175 -2.56 -10.18 18.63
N PRO A 176 -3.78 -10.80 18.62
CA PRO A 176 -5.03 -10.06 18.45
C PRO A 176 -5.33 -8.99 19.51
N ALA A 177 -4.83 -9.15 20.75
CA ALA A 177 -5.17 -8.26 21.87
C ALA A 177 -4.46 -6.90 21.82
N CYS A 178 -3.25 -6.81 21.27
CA CYS A 178 -2.48 -5.54 21.15
C CYS A 178 -3.02 -4.64 20.00
N CYS A 179 -3.71 -5.24 19.03
CA CYS A 179 -4.08 -4.62 17.75
C CYS A 179 -5.17 -3.53 17.83
N ARG A 180 -6.09 -3.61 18.79
CA ARG A 180 -7.17 -2.61 18.92
C ARG A 180 -6.64 -1.22 19.30
N GLY A 181 -5.49 -1.14 20.00
CA GLY A 181 -4.87 0.14 20.37
C GLY A 181 -4.17 0.82 19.20
N PHE A 182 -3.27 0.12 18.50
CA PHE A 182 -2.40 0.75 17.50
C PHE A 182 -3.08 1.17 16.21
N SER A 183 -4.08 0.40 15.71
CA SER A 183 -4.83 0.81 14.51
C SER A 183 -5.73 2.03 14.78
N HIS A 184 -6.22 2.18 16.01
CA HIS A 184 -7.04 3.32 16.41
C HIS A 184 -6.18 4.58 16.59
N TYR A 185 -5.02 4.44 17.26
CA TYR A 185 -4.05 5.53 17.42
C TYR A 185 -3.42 6.02 16.10
N GLY A 186 -3.17 5.11 15.16
CA GLY A 186 -2.72 5.47 13.82
C GLY A 186 -3.75 6.37 13.13
N LYS A 187 -5.00 5.90 13.00
CA LYS A 187 -6.10 6.66 12.34
C LYS A 187 -6.38 8.01 12.99
N LEU A 188 -6.31 8.11 14.31
CA LEU A 188 -6.53 9.37 15.04
C LEU A 188 -5.46 10.44 14.75
N ARG A 189 -4.19 10.03 14.59
CA ARG A 189 -3.12 10.96 14.16
C ARG A 189 -3.18 11.31 12.67
N TYR A 190 -3.71 10.43 11.82
CA TYR A 190 -3.89 10.70 10.39
C TYR A 190 -4.91 11.81 10.13
N ASN A 191 -6.03 11.86 10.85
CA ASN A 191 -7.02 12.92 10.68
C ASN A 191 -6.54 14.27 11.25
N ALA A 192 -5.75 14.27 12.33
CA ALA A 192 -5.24 15.49 12.95
C ALA A 192 -4.18 16.21 12.09
N LEU A 193 -3.44 15.49 11.21
CA LEU A 193 -2.46 16.10 10.30
C LEU A 193 -3.12 16.87 9.14
N PHE A 194 -4.40 16.62 8.86
CA PHE A 194 -5.20 17.35 7.87
C PHE A 194 -5.91 18.60 8.43
N GLU A 195 -5.91 18.82 9.74
CA GLU A 195 -6.39 20.09 10.32
C GLU A 195 -5.30 21.18 10.39
N VAL A 196 -4.05 20.83 10.07
CA VAL A 196 -2.88 21.73 10.16
C VAL A 196 -2.28 22.07 8.78
N LEU A 197 -2.87 21.56 7.68
CA LEU A 197 -2.53 21.89 6.30
C LEU A 197 -3.77 22.40 5.55
#